data_AF-A0A6L7X2T5-F1
#
_entry.id   AF-A0A6L7X2T5-F1
#
_cell.length_a   1.000
_cell.length_b   1.000
_cell.length_c   1.000
_cell.angle_alpha   90.00
_cell.angle_beta   90.00
_cell.angle_gamma   90.00
#
_symmetry.space_group_name_H-M   'P 1'
#
loop_
_entity.id
_entity.type
_entity.pdbx_description
1 polymer ?
#
loop_
_entity_poly.entity_id
_entity_poly.type
_entity_poly.pdbx_seq_one_letter_code
_entity_poly.pdbx_strand_id
1 'polypeptide(L)'
;MALGRSRPPRAIFVPHERGHATGPTGCLPSPRCLTGALIGLARRASLHEAWVRRFLLAVVMLAAACGSDSNPFVGSAWRLVALGPAASPAAAIGDATIEFTTTADVTGWTGCNAYGAAHQAGELKLRLDDLIWTEAGCPSEALFRQEQRMQDALATVERFEVGGTTHAAQRRRARADLQARARRSNLTAIRPRLSPP
;
A
#
# COMPACT_ATOMS: atom_id res chain seq x y z
N MET A 1 26.45 -13.62 -25.70
CA MET A 1 25.46 -12.56 -25.97
C MET A 1 24.44 -12.60 -24.84
N ALA A 2 24.61 -11.76 -23.81
CA ALA A 2 23.62 -11.64 -22.74
C ALA A 2 22.48 -10.77 -23.28
N LEU A 3 21.32 -11.39 -23.56
CA LEU A 3 20.09 -10.66 -23.84
C LEU A 3 19.82 -9.77 -22.62
N GLY A 4 20.09 -8.47 -22.76
CA GLY A 4 19.76 -7.49 -21.75
C GLY A 4 18.26 -7.58 -21.50
N ARG A 5 17.86 -7.99 -20.29
CA ARG A 5 16.45 -8.07 -19.91
C ARG A 5 15.86 -6.67 -20.06
N SER A 6 15.12 -6.44 -21.14
CA SER A 6 14.31 -5.25 -21.30
C SER A 6 13.38 -5.16 -20.09
N ARG A 7 13.27 -3.97 -19.50
CA ARG A 7 12.35 -3.77 -18.39
C ARG A 7 10.92 -4.02 -18.90
N PRO A 8 10.06 -4.72 -18.13
CA PRO A 8 8.68 -4.94 -18.53
C PRO A 8 7.95 -3.60 -18.74
N PRO A 9 6.89 -3.56 -19.54
CA PRO A 9 6.06 -2.37 -19.69
C PRO A 9 5.51 -1.91 -18.33
N ARG A 10 5.24 -0.60 -18.22
CA ARG A 10 4.71 0.03 -17.01
C ARG A 10 3.35 0.65 -17.32
N ALA A 11 2.36 0.24 -16.54
CA ALA A 11 1.07 0.89 -16.44
C ALA A 11 1.02 1.74 -15.17
N ILE A 12 0.55 2.98 -15.27
CA ILE A 12 0.39 3.91 -14.15
C ILE A 12 -1.10 4.16 -13.98
N PHE A 13 -1.59 3.90 -12.78
CA PHE A 13 -2.97 4.10 -12.40
C PHE A 13 -3.09 5.11 -11.27
N VAL A 14 -4.23 5.80 -11.22
CA VAL A 14 -4.64 6.67 -10.11
C VAL A 14 -5.96 6.17 -9.53
N PRO A 15 -6.26 6.42 -8.25
CA PRO A 15 -7.57 6.08 -7.67
C PRO A 15 -8.70 6.62 -8.55
N HIS A 16 -9.66 5.77 -8.87
CA HIS A 16 -10.86 6.15 -9.55
C HIS A 16 -11.91 6.46 -8.47
N GLU A 17 -12.23 7.74 -8.30
CA GLU A 17 -13.31 8.15 -7.42
C GLU A 17 -14.63 7.68 -8.02
N ARG A 18 -15.08 6.48 -7.64
CA ARG A 18 -16.49 6.15 -7.75
C ARG A 18 -17.21 7.11 -6.80
N GLY A 19 -18.27 7.76 -7.27
CA GLY A 19 -19.13 8.64 -6.49
C GLY A 19 -19.89 7.90 -5.37
N HIS A 20 -19.18 7.19 -4.50
CA HIS A 20 -19.69 6.74 -3.24
C HIS A 20 -19.81 7.96 -2.36
N ALA A 21 -21.08 8.31 -2.11
CA ALA A 21 -21.49 9.23 -1.08
C ALA A 21 -20.55 9.13 0.12
N THR A 22 -19.97 10.27 0.48
CA THR A 22 -19.35 10.50 1.78
C THR A 22 -20.39 10.17 2.85
N GLY A 23 -20.44 8.91 3.27
CA GLY A 23 -20.97 8.54 4.57
C GLY A 23 -20.15 9.31 5.60
N PRO A 24 -20.79 9.88 6.62
CA PRO A 24 -20.17 10.87 7.46
C PRO A 24 -18.89 10.27 8.03
N THR A 25 -17.79 10.99 7.85
CA THR A 25 -16.57 10.79 8.62
C THR A 25 -16.98 10.95 10.08
N GLY A 26 -17.32 9.83 10.71
CA GLY A 26 -17.60 9.76 12.12
C GLY A 26 -16.35 10.24 12.81
N CYS A 27 -16.38 11.50 13.26
CA CYS A 27 -15.49 11.98 14.29
C CYS A 27 -15.63 11.00 15.45
N LEU A 28 -14.62 10.17 15.66
CA LEU A 28 -14.48 9.50 16.95
C LEU A 28 -14.56 10.58 18.04
N PRO A 29 -15.30 10.36 19.13
CA PRO A 29 -15.35 11.32 20.22
C PRO A 29 -13.94 11.41 20.82
N SER A 30 -13.31 12.56 20.65
CA SER A 30 -12.14 12.93 21.43
C SER A 30 -12.48 12.86 22.92
N PRO A 31 -11.71 12.16 23.77
CA PRO A 31 -11.89 12.20 25.21
C PRO A 31 -11.27 13.48 25.76
N ARG A 32 -11.90 14.63 25.51
CA ARG A 32 -11.52 15.93 26.08
C ARG A 32 -12.74 16.79 26.38
N CYS A 33 -13.60 16.29 27.26
CA CYS A 33 -14.54 17.09 28.03
C CYS A 33 -14.76 16.37 29.37
N LEU A 34 -14.78 17.14 30.46
CA LEU A 34 -14.64 16.73 31.89
C LEU A 34 -13.15 16.51 32.24
N THR A 35 -12.53 17.19 33.20
CA THR A 35 -13.07 17.68 34.48
C THR A 35 -12.16 18.81 34.98
N GLY A 36 -12.71 20.01 35.18
CA GLY A 36 -12.09 21.04 36.00
C GLY A 36 -12.71 21.00 37.39
N ALA A 37 -12.02 20.40 38.35
CA ALA A 37 -12.36 20.52 39.77
C ALA A 37 -11.10 20.42 40.64
N LEU A 38 -10.78 21.57 41.23
CA LEU A 38 -10.21 21.77 42.56
C LEU A 38 -8.77 21.27 42.82
N ILE A 39 -7.88 22.26 42.79
CA ILE A 39 -6.60 22.28 43.49
C ILE A 39 -6.88 22.17 44.99
N GLY A 40 -6.28 21.18 45.65
CA GLY A 40 -6.15 21.19 47.11
C GLY A 40 -6.11 19.81 47.74
N LEU A 41 -4.90 19.29 47.98
CA LEU A 41 -4.42 18.76 49.27
C LEU A 41 -3.25 17.76 49.07
N ALA A 42 -2.08 18.23 49.52
CA ALA A 42 -1.14 17.51 50.40
C ALA A 42 -0.55 16.15 49.99
N ARG A 43 0.73 16.22 49.60
CA ARG A 43 1.85 15.31 49.92
C ARG A 43 1.51 14.02 50.69
N ARG A 44 1.39 12.90 49.96
CA ARG A 44 1.94 11.58 50.37
C ARG A 44 2.41 10.84 49.12
N ALA A 45 3.68 11.01 48.75
CA ALA A 45 4.31 10.30 47.65
C ALA A 45 4.50 8.82 48.05
N SER A 46 3.48 8.02 47.81
CA SER A 46 3.50 6.57 48.02
C SER A 46 4.04 5.87 46.78
N LEU A 47 5.01 4.99 46.99
CA LEU A 47 5.78 4.21 46.01
C LEU A 47 4.95 3.41 44.98
N HIS A 48 3.61 3.41 45.07
CA HIS A 48 2.69 2.78 44.13
C HIS A 48 2.54 3.56 42.80
N GLU A 49 2.75 4.88 42.78
CA GLU A 49 2.58 5.69 41.56
C GLU A 49 3.63 5.38 40.49
N ALA A 50 4.85 5.05 40.91
CA ALA A 50 5.95 4.75 39.99
C ALA A 50 5.74 3.43 39.23
N TRP A 51 5.20 2.41 39.92
CA TRP A 51 4.90 1.11 39.32
C TRP A 51 3.72 1.21 38.34
N VAL A 52 2.65 1.91 38.73
CA VAL A 52 1.47 2.12 37.88
C VAL A 52 1.82 2.94 36.63
N ARG A 53 2.61 4.03 36.77
CA ARG A 53 3.07 4.82 35.61
C ARG A 53 3.98 4.04 34.67
N ARG A 54 4.93 3.25 35.19
CA ARG A 54 5.83 2.43 34.36
C ARG A 54 5.07 1.34 33.63
N PHE A 55 4.10 0.72 34.30
CA PHE A 55 3.24 -0.29 33.69
C PHE A 55 2.33 0.32 32.61
N LEU A 56 1.70 1.47 32.88
CA LEU A 56 0.90 2.21 31.88
C LEU A 56 1.75 2.63 30.67
N LEU A 57 2.96 3.13 30.87
CA LEU A 57 3.88 3.46 29.77
C LEU A 57 4.28 2.22 28.95
N ALA A 58 4.53 1.09 29.61
CA ALA A 58 4.86 -0.17 28.94
C ALA A 58 3.67 -0.72 28.12
N VAL A 59 2.45 -0.67 28.66
CA VAL A 59 1.22 -1.10 27.96
C VAL A 59 0.91 -0.20 26.77
N VAL A 60 1.07 1.13 26.90
CA VAL A 60 0.90 2.08 25.78
C VAL A 60 1.93 1.85 24.67
N MET A 61 3.18 1.53 25.02
CA MET A 61 4.22 1.18 24.04
C MET A 61 3.96 -0.16 23.33
N LEU A 62 3.30 -1.12 23.99
CA LEU A 62 2.95 -2.41 23.40
C LEU A 62 1.74 -2.33 22.45
N ALA A 63 0.78 -1.44 22.72
CA ALA A 63 -0.43 -1.27 21.92
C ALA A 63 -0.20 -0.54 20.58
N ALA A 64 0.92 0.17 20.41
CA ALA A 64 1.24 0.90 19.17
C ALA A 64 1.75 0.01 18.02
N ALA A 65 1.84 -1.32 18.21
CA ALA A 65 2.43 -2.24 17.24
C ALA A 65 1.43 -2.86 16.24
N CYS A 66 0.12 -2.62 16.38
CA CYS A 66 -0.87 -3.08 15.41
C CYS A 66 -0.99 -2.08 14.25
N GLY A 67 -0.12 -2.23 13.24
CA GLY A 67 -0.36 -1.66 11.91
C GLY A 67 -1.26 -2.61 11.12
N SER A 68 -2.44 -2.15 10.71
CA SER A 68 -3.34 -2.91 9.86
C SER A 68 -2.71 -3.10 8.47
N ASP A 69 -2.41 -4.33 8.07
CA ASP A 69 -2.04 -4.64 6.68
C ASP A 69 -3.29 -4.52 5.80
N SER A 70 -3.65 -3.30 5.41
CA SER A 70 -4.70 -3.07 4.43
C SER A 70 -4.20 -3.53 3.07
N ASN A 71 -4.77 -4.62 2.53
CA ASN A 71 -4.61 -4.95 1.12
C ASN A 71 -5.22 -3.80 0.29
N PRO A 72 -4.40 -3.00 -0.45
CA PRO A 72 -4.88 -1.79 -1.10
C PRO A 72 -5.82 -2.08 -2.28
N PHE A 73 -5.99 -3.35 -2.65
CA PHE A 73 -6.78 -3.75 -3.79
C PHE A 73 -8.22 -4.06 -3.44
N VAL A 74 -8.50 -4.72 -2.32
CA VAL A 74 -9.84 -5.24 -2.04
C VAL A 74 -10.87 -4.10 -2.02
N GLY A 75 -11.83 -4.14 -2.95
CA GLY A 75 -12.86 -3.11 -3.10
C GLY A 75 -12.38 -1.78 -3.70
N SER A 76 -11.22 -1.76 -4.36
CA SER A 76 -10.64 -0.54 -4.94
C SER A 76 -10.89 -0.44 -6.44
N ALA A 77 -10.94 0.79 -6.96
CA ALA A 77 -11.05 1.08 -8.38
C ALA A 77 -9.99 2.09 -8.80
N TRP A 78 -9.45 1.91 -10.00
CA TRP A 78 -8.33 2.71 -10.51
C TRP A 78 -8.51 3.02 -11.99
N ARG A 79 -8.00 4.18 -12.41
CA ARG A 79 -8.01 4.65 -13.80
C ARG A 79 -6.60 4.74 -14.34
N LEU A 80 -6.39 4.25 -15.55
CA LEU A 80 -5.12 4.31 -16.25
C LEU A 80 -4.81 5.76 -16.65
N VAL A 81 -3.58 6.21 -16.41
CA VAL A 81 -3.10 7.54 -16.81
C VAL A 81 -1.89 7.47 -17.75
N ALA A 82 -1.12 6.38 -17.71
CA ALA A 82 -0.03 6.16 -18.65
C ALA A 82 0.27 4.67 -18.85
N LEU A 83 0.67 4.28 -20.06
CA LEU A 83 1.04 2.91 -20.43
C LEU A 83 2.15 2.90 -21.48
N GLY A 84 3.13 2.02 -21.31
CA GLY A 84 4.16 1.79 -22.32
C GLY A 84 5.49 1.29 -21.74
N PRO A 85 6.62 1.49 -22.45
CA PRO A 85 7.94 1.13 -21.94
C PRO A 85 8.22 1.77 -20.58
N ALA A 86 8.88 1.04 -19.67
CA ALA A 86 9.13 1.53 -18.31
C ALA A 86 9.90 2.87 -18.24
N ALA A 87 10.73 3.16 -19.25
CA ALA A 87 11.49 4.41 -19.32
C ALA A 87 10.68 5.60 -19.83
N SER A 88 9.59 5.35 -20.55
CA SER A 88 8.83 6.38 -21.27
C SER A 88 7.39 5.90 -21.53
N PRO A 89 6.55 5.77 -20.48
CA PRO A 89 5.15 5.43 -20.67
C PRO A 89 4.42 6.59 -21.36
N ALA A 90 3.58 6.28 -22.33
CA ALA A 90 2.76 7.29 -23.02
C ALA A 90 1.49 7.57 -22.22
N ALA A 91 0.93 8.78 -22.34
CA ALA A 91 -0.35 9.10 -21.72
C ALA A 91 -1.45 8.16 -22.22
N ALA A 92 -2.33 7.75 -21.31
CA ALA A 92 -3.47 6.91 -21.66
C ALA A 92 -4.48 7.70 -22.50
N ILE A 93 -5.12 7.01 -23.44
CA ILE A 93 -6.17 7.51 -24.32
C ILE A 93 -7.48 6.85 -23.91
N GLY A 94 -8.53 7.64 -23.74
CA GLY A 94 -9.83 7.14 -23.25
C GLY A 94 -9.82 6.75 -21.77
N ASP A 95 -10.94 6.20 -21.31
CA ASP A 95 -11.17 5.89 -19.90
C ASP A 95 -10.91 4.42 -19.57
N ALA A 96 -9.64 4.01 -19.57
CA ALA A 96 -9.28 2.66 -19.15
C ALA A 96 -9.27 2.53 -17.61
N THR A 97 -9.85 1.44 -17.09
CA THR A 97 -10.05 1.21 -15.66
C THR A 97 -9.71 -0.21 -15.25
N ILE A 98 -9.39 -0.38 -13.96
CA ILE A 98 -9.27 -1.66 -13.28
C ILE A 98 -9.96 -1.56 -11.92
N GLU A 99 -10.80 -2.54 -11.62
CA GLU A 99 -11.55 -2.66 -10.38
C GLU A 99 -11.29 -4.02 -9.75
N PHE A 100 -10.99 -4.00 -8.46
CA PHE A 100 -10.77 -5.19 -7.64
C PHE A 100 -11.97 -5.37 -6.73
N THR A 101 -12.66 -6.51 -6.86
CA THR A 101 -13.84 -6.82 -6.04
C THR A 101 -13.43 -7.27 -4.64
N THR A 102 -14.41 -7.51 -3.77
CA THR A 102 -14.19 -8.10 -2.46
C THR A 102 -14.03 -9.63 -2.48
N THR A 103 -14.30 -10.26 -3.63
CA THR A 103 -14.41 -11.73 -3.80
C THR A 103 -13.27 -12.36 -4.59
N ALA A 104 -12.13 -11.68 -4.68
CA ALA A 104 -10.95 -12.12 -5.47
C ALA A 104 -11.10 -12.04 -7.00
N ASP A 105 -12.03 -11.22 -7.50
CA ASP A 105 -12.19 -10.95 -8.92
C ASP A 105 -11.64 -9.57 -9.29
N VAL A 106 -11.28 -9.41 -10.56
CA VAL A 106 -10.93 -8.14 -11.20
C VAL A 106 -11.83 -7.95 -12.40
N THR A 107 -12.38 -6.75 -12.54
CA THR A 107 -13.09 -6.31 -13.73
C THR A 107 -12.50 -5.00 -14.23
N GLY A 108 -12.76 -4.64 -15.47
CA GLY A 108 -12.33 -3.34 -15.96
C GLY A 108 -12.70 -3.07 -17.41
N TRP A 109 -12.19 -1.94 -17.89
CA TRP A 109 -12.37 -1.45 -19.24
C TRP A 109 -11.02 -1.06 -19.83
N THR A 110 -10.69 -1.50 -21.05
CA THR A 110 -9.42 -1.15 -21.71
C THR A 110 -9.45 0.25 -22.36
N GLY A 111 -10.61 0.90 -22.32
CA GLY A 111 -10.95 2.02 -23.21
C GLY A 111 -11.76 1.55 -24.42
N CYS A 112 -11.68 0.28 -24.81
CA CYS A 112 -12.35 -0.29 -25.99
C CYS A 112 -13.21 -1.53 -25.67
N ASN A 113 -12.71 -2.44 -24.82
CA ASN A 113 -13.41 -3.65 -24.41
C ASN A 113 -13.43 -3.82 -22.90
N ALA A 114 -14.44 -4.55 -22.44
CA ALA A 114 -14.54 -4.96 -21.05
C ALA A 114 -13.67 -6.21 -20.84
N TYR A 115 -13.16 -6.37 -19.63
CA TYR A 115 -12.40 -7.56 -19.26
C TYR A 115 -12.71 -7.99 -17.84
N GLY A 116 -12.42 -9.26 -17.57
CA GLY A 116 -12.54 -9.89 -16.26
C GLY A 116 -11.41 -10.88 -16.03
N ALA A 117 -11.04 -11.08 -14.77
CA ALA A 117 -10.07 -12.08 -14.35
C ALA A 117 -10.27 -12.45 -12.88
N ALA A 118 -9.84 -13.64 -12.49
CA ALA A 118 -9.53 -13.90 -11.09
C ALA A 118 -8.21 -13.20 -10.72
N HIS A 119 -8.03 -12.80 -9.46
CA HIS A 119 -6.77 -12.23 -9.01
C HIS A 119 -6.18 -12.92 -7.79
N GLN A 120 -4.86 -13.00 -7.78
CA GLN A 120 -4.07 -13.41 -6.63
C GLN A 120 -3.19 -12.24 -6.22
N ALA A 121 -3.59 -11.54 -5.15
CA ALA A 121 -2.86 -10.40 -4.61
C ALA A 121 -2.15 -10.75 -3.29
N GLY A 122 -0.85 -10.43 -3.22
CA GLY A 122 -0.08 -10.36 -1.98
C GLY A 122 0.53 -8.98 -1.78
N GLU A 123 1.41 -8.79 -0.80
CA GLU A 123 1.95 -7.46 -0.44
C GLU A 123 2.53 -6.65 -1.62
N LEU A 124 3.17 -7.31 -2.59
CA LEU A 124 3.80 -6.68 -3.78
C LEU A 124 3.69 -7.55 -5.04
N LYS A 125 2.86 -8.59 -5.00
CA LYS A 125 2.63 -9.50 -6.12
C LYS A 125 1.19 -9.38 -6.55
N LEU A 126 0.99 -9.28 -7.86
CA LEU A 126 -0.31 -9.36 -8.48
C LEU A 126 -0.18 -10.35 -9.63
N ARG A 127 -1.08 -11.32 -9.69
CA ARG A 127 -1.30 -12.19 -10.84
C ARG A 127 -2.77 -12.16 -11.17
N LEU A 128 -3.06 -12.19 -12.47
CA LEU A 128 -4.40 -12.30 -13.01
C LEU A 128 -4.51 -13.64 -13.73
N ASP A 129 -5.52 -14.41 -13.36
CA ASP A 129 -5.80 -15.73 -13.91
C ASP A 129 -7.11 -15.66 -14.69
N ASP A 130 -7.26 -16.55 -15.68
CA ASP A 130 -8.49 -16.71 -16.48
C ASP A 130 -8.99 -15.38 -17.08
N LEU A 131 -8.07 -14.61 -17.67
CA LEU A 131 -8.38 -13.35 -18.35
C LEU A 131 -9.36 -13.57 -19.51
N ILE A 132 -10.50 -12.89 -19.44
CA ILE A 132 -11.53 -12.84 -20.47
C ILE A 132 -11.76 -11.40 -20.92
N TRP A 133 -12.19 -11.23 -22.16
CA TRP A 133 -12.37 -9.92 -22.79
C TRP A 133 -13.60 -9.95 -23.69
N THR A 134 -14.24 -8.80 -23.90
CA THR A 134 -15.12 -8.63 -25.06
C THR A 134 -14.27 -8.39 -26.31
N GLU A 135 -14.81 -8.70 -27.50
CA GLU A 135 -14.12 -8.51 -28.79
C GLU A 135 -14.91 -7.56 -29.71
N ALA A 136 -15.25 -6.38 -29.20
CA ALA A 136 -15.77 -5.30 -30.01
C ALA A 136 -14.64 -4.54 -30.73
N GLY A 137 -14.93 -4.02 -31.91
CA GLY A 137 -13.98 -3.17 -32.66
C GLY A 137 -13.79 -1.81 -32.00
N CYS A 138 -12.55 -1.31 -31.98
CA CYS A 138 -12.23 -0.02 -31.38
C CYS A 138 -12.54 1.16 -32.30
N PRO A 139 -12.95 2.32 -31.74
CA PRO A 139 -13.26 3.53 -32.51
C PRO A 139 -12.04 4.18 -33.17
N SER A 140 -10.82 3.81 -32.78
CA SER A 140 -9.59 4.30 -33.41
C SER A 140 -8.44 3.31 -33.29
N GLU A 141 -7.52 3.37 -34.25
CA GLU A 141 -6.28 2.59 -34.25
C GLU A 141 -5.42 2.88 -33.00
N ALA A 142 -5.39 4.13 -32.54
CA ALA A 142 -4.65 4.50 -31.34
C ALA A 142 -5.18 3.79 -30.08
N LEU A 143 -6.49 3.66 -29.96
CA LEU A 143 -7.13 2.97 -28.83
C LEU A 143 -6.97 1.46 -28.93
N PHE A 144 -7.07 0.89 -30.13
CA PHE A 144 -6.76 -0.52 -30.39
C PHE A 144 -5.33 -0.88 -29.97
N ARG A 145 -4.35 -0.04 -30.33
CA ARG A 145 -2.94 -0.22 -29.95
C ARG A 145 -2.71 -0.09 -28.44
N GLN A 146 -3.50 0.73 -27.75
CA GLN A 146 -3.45 0.79 -26.28
C GLN A 146 -4.03 -0.47 -25.65
N GLU A 147 -5.17 -0.94 -26.16
CA GLU A 147 -5.82 -2.17 -25.69
C GLU A 147 -4.88 -3.37 -25.79
N GLN A 148 -4.22 -3.58 -26.93
CA GLN A 148 -3.26 -4.68 -27.09
C GLN A 148 -2.14 -4.62 -26.03
N ARG A 149 -1.58 -3.43 -25.78
CA ARG A 149 -0.55 -3.26 -24.74
C ARG A 149 -1.10 -3.52 -23.35
N MET A 150 -2.37 -3.20 -23.10
CA MET A 150 -3.02 -3.45 -21.82
C MET A 150 -3.26 -4.95 -21.64
N GLN A 151 -3.71 -5.65 -22.68
CA GLN A 151 -3.85 -7.12 -22.70
C GLN A 151 -2.51 -7.79 -22.37
N ASP A 152 -1.43 -7.41 -23.07
CA ASP A 152 -0.08 -7.92 -22.82
C ASP A 152 0.38 -7.64 -21.38
N ALA A 153 0.16 -6.42 -20.89
CA ALA A 153 0.58 -6.03 -19.55
C ALA A 153 -0.19 -6.77 -18.45
N LEU A 154 -1.51 -6.98 -18.63
CA LEU A 154 -2.36 -7.69 -17.68
C LEU A 154 -2.06 -9.19 -17.68
N ALA A 155 -1.79 -9.79 -18.85
CA ALA A 155 -1.43 -11.20 -18.96
C ALA A 155 -0.06 -11.53 -18.35
N THR A 156 0.83 -10.53 -18.25
CA THR A 156 2.20 -10.72 -17.75
C THR A 156 2.47 -10.02 -16.42
N VAL A 157 1.44 -9.49 -15.76
CA VAL A 157 1.62 -8.77 -14.51
C VAL A 157 2.13 -9.72 -13.41
N GLU A 158 3.19 -9.30 -12.73
CA GLU A 158 3.73 -10.02 -11.57
C GLU A 158 3.85 -9.12 -10.33
N ARG A 159 3.81 -7.80 -10.53
CA ARG A 159 4.14 -6.81 -9.50
C ARG A 159 3.32 -5.56 -9.70
N PHE A 160 2.99 -4.94 -8.58
CA PHE A 160 2.42 -3.61 -8.51
C PHE A 160 3.18 -2.77 -7.48
N GLU A 161 3.04 -1.45 -7.59
CA GLU A 161 3.52 -0.50 -6.60
C GLU A 161 2.45 0.56 -6.40
N VAL A 162 1.93 0.69 -5.18
CA VAL A 162 1.01 1.78 -4.85
C VAL A 162 1.85 3.01 -4.48
N GLY A 163 1.71 4.08 -5.27
CA GLY A 163 2.32 5.38 -5.01
C GLY A 163 1.59 6.09 -3.89
N GLY A 164 2.22 6.17 -2.72
CA GLY A 164 1.62 6.71 -1.50
C GLY A 164 1.97 5.77 -0.34
N THR A 165 2.84 6.25 0.55
CA THR A 165 3.29 5.60 1.80
C THR A 165 2.82 4.17 2.05
N THR A 166 3.32 3.20 1.28
CA THR A 166 3.14 1.79 1.66
C THR A 166 3.91 1.55 2.96
N HIS A 167 3.36 0.75 3.87
CA HIS A 167 4.07 0.31 5.08
C HIS A 167 5.45 -0.28 4.73
N ALA A 168 5.60 -0.93 3.57
CA ALA A 168 6.89 -1.38 3.06
C ALA A 168 7.89 -0.23 2.81
N ALA A 169 7.45 0.89 2.21
CA ALA A 169 8.28 2.07 2.05
C ALA A 169 8.59 2.73 3.40
N GLN A 170 7.63 2.78 4.32
CA GLN A 170 7.84 3.27 5.69
C GLN A 170 8.84 2.39 6.46
N ARG A 171 8.74 1.06 6.37
CA ARG A 171 9.67 0.09 6.97
C ARG A 171 11.07 0.22 6.41
N ARG A 172 11.21 0.41 5.09
CA ARG A 172 12.52 0.66 4.46
C ARG A 172 13.15 1.95 4.96
N ARG A 173 12.37 3.03 5.08
CA ARG A 173 12.84 4.31 5.65
C ARG A 173 13.21 4.17 7.13
N ALA A 174 12.35 3.57 7.94
CA ALA A 174 12.61 3.33 9.36
C ALA A 174 13.85 2.44 9.58
N ARG A 175 14.07 1.41 8.75
CA ARG A 175 15.27 0.58 8.79
C ARG A 175 16.52 1.36 8.40
N ALA A 176 16.44 2.18 7.36
CA ALA A 176 17.54 3.05 6.94
C ALA A 176 17.90 4.05 8.04
N ASP A 177 16.90 4.64 8.70
CA ASP A 177 17.08 5.56 9.82
C ASP A 177 17.72 4.87 11.03
N LEU A 178 17.27 3.64 11.35
CA LEU A 178 17.87 2.85 12.43
C LEU A 178 19.34 2.51 12.12
N GLN A 179 19.65 2.10 10.89
CA GLN A 179 21.01 1.83 10.45
C GLN A 179 21.88 3.09 10.48
N ALA A 180 21.35 4.24 10.06
CA ALA A 180 22.05 5.52 10.12
C ALA A 180 22.29 6.00 11.55
N ARG A 181 21.36 5.71 12.49
CA ARG A 181 21.55 5.95 13.92
C ARG A 181 22.62 5.04 14.50
N ALA A 182 22.56 3.73 14.21
CA ALA A 182 23.54 2.74 14.67
C ALA A 182 24.97 3.03 14.17
N ARG A 183 25.11 3.51 12.93
CA ARG A 183 26.41 3.94 12.38
C ARG A 183 26.96 5.20 13.07
N ARG A 184 26.09 6.13 13.48
CA ARG A 184 26.49 7.36 14.17
C ARG A 184 26.84 7.15 15.64
N SER A 185 26.31 6.11 16.28
CA SER A 185 26.50 5.87 17.71
C SER A 185 27.79 5.10 18.06
N ASN A 186 28.65 4.75 17.10
CA ASN A 186 29.88 3.97 17.33
C ASN A 186 29.65 2.67 18.15
N LEU A 187 28.42 2.16 18.19
CA LEU A 187 28.04 0.91 18.84
C LEU A 187 28.46 -0.25 17.91
N THR A 188 29.76 -0.53 17.87
CA THR A 188 30.24 -1.83 17.45
C THR A 188 29.59 -2.84 18.37
N ALA A 189 28.70 -3.69 17.85
CA ALA A 189 28.14 -4.80 18.60
C ALA A 189 29.32 -5.63 19.13
N ILE A 190 29.61 -5.52 20.43
CA ILE A 190 30.57 -6.36 21.12
C ILE A 190 29.99 -7.76 21.03
N ARG A 191 30.44 -8.57 20.07
CA ARG A 191 30.15 -10.00 20.03
C ARG A 191 30.72 -10.59 21.33
N PRO A 192 29.90 -11.14 22.24
CA PRO A 192 30.46 -11.90 23.35
C PRO A 192 31.23 -13.08 22.75
N ARG A 193 32.53 -13.18 23.06
CA ARG A 193 33.32 -14.39 22.75
C ARG A 193 32.71 -15.51 23.59
N LEU A 194 32.01 -16.44 22.94
CA LEU A 194 31.72 -17.74 23.54
C LEU A 194 33.07 -18.48 23.62
N SER A 195 33.58 -18.68 24.83
CA SER A 195 34.68 -19.61 25.07
C SER A 195 34.14 -21.04 24.90
N PRO A 196 34.80 -21.89 24.10
CA PRO A 196 34.45 -23.31 24.03
C PRO A 196 34.89 -24.05 25.31
N PRO A 197 34.25 -25.20 25.61
CA PRO A 197 34.51 -26.01 26.79
C PRO A 197 35.88 -26.69 26.77
#